data_AF-A0A9E3U5M7-F1
#
_entry.id   AF-A0A9E3U5M7-F1
#
_cell.length_a   1.000
_cell.length_b   1.000
_cell.length_c   1.000
_cell.angle_alpha   90.00
_cell.angle_beta   90.00
_cell.angle_gamma   90.00
#
_symmetry.space_group_name_H-M   'P 1'
#
loop_
_entity.id
_entity.type
_entity.pdbx_description
1 polymer ?
#
loop_
_entity_poly.entity_id
_entity_poly.type
_entity_poly.pdbx_seq_one_letter_code
_entity_poly.pdbx_strand_id
1 'polypeptide(L)'
;MRARRLLAELRGTAPPPSGSRALAELCAREIAGDLLSPEILGEELARGARVVEIARGSGAEWREMPAADVVWIGRDVYASIPGAVARVELLEAARRAARRAVVVHVPVGDEGSHAGRVVVDAPRRILRALGLRVAEPGDRFGVEHGGFSHCFFDEEELRREARRAGLAIVRRRAYLFVLREIDEIEERADAFGVEMVRALTEVRDAERARTRETPERALAAMRARGAEAKQRGPIGRARLQRAIGWIDALSRAVGRRPSCYRRTLLELALDAGAAREPVVFGLDVESTGHIAFKDREERSFDVTFEVR
;
A
#
# COMPACT_ATOMS: atom_id res chain seq x y z
N MET A 1 -5.49 13.22 38.80
CA MET A 1 -4.45 12.28 39.30
C MET A 1 -4.43 10.94 38.54
N ARG A 2 -5.57 10.30 38.23
CA ARG A 2 -5.62 8.99 37.52
C ARG A 2 -4.93 8.95 36.14
N ALA A 3 -5.05 10.00 35.32
CA ALA A 3 -4.42 10.05 33.99
C ALA A 3 -2.88 10.02 34.03
N ARG A 4 -2.25 10.67 35.03
CA ARG A 4 -0.78 10.68 35.17
C ARG A 4 -0.24 9.31 35.58
N ARG A 5 -0.97 8.57 36.41
CA ARG A 5 -0.61 7.21 36.82
C ARG A 5 -0.72 6.22 35.66
N LEU A 6 -1.81 6.29 34.90
CA LEU A 6 -1.99 5.46 33.70
C LEU A 6 -0.88 5.71 32.65
N LEU A 7 -0.49 6.98 32.46
CA LEU A 7 0.62 7.33 31.56
C LEU A 7 1.98 6.84 32.05
N ALA A 8 2.19 6.74 33.37
CA ALA A 8 3.41 6.19 33.94
C ALA A 8 3.47 4.67 33.80
N GLU A 9 2.35 3.97 34.01
CA GLU A 9 2.25 2.52 33.81
C GLU A 9 2.44 2.13 32.33
N LEU A 10 1.87 2.91 31.40
CA LEU A 10 2.07 2.71 29.95
C LEU A 10 3.51 3.00 29.48
N ARG A 11 4.32 3.71 30.27
CA ARG A 11 5.75 3.92 29.97
C ARG A 11 6.63 2.76 30.44
N GLY A 12 6.12 1.89 31.32
CA GLY A 12 6.83 0.75 31.89
C GLY A 12 6.56 -0.59 31.20
N THR A 13 5.74 -0.63 30.15
CA THR A 13 5.49 -1.87 29.38
C THR A 13 6.71 -2.26 28.56
N ALA A 14 6.91 -3.57 28.37
CA ALA A 14 8.01 -4.10 27.57
C ALA A 14 8.07 -3.41 26.19
N PRO A 15 9.26 -3.05 25.70
CA PRO A 15 9.38 -2.38 24.41
C PRO A 15 8.78 -3.28 23.32
N PRO A 16 8.13 -2.69 22.29
CA PRO A 16 7.70 -3.46 21.14
C PRO A 16 8.89 -4.22 20.53
N PRO A 17 8.64 -5.34 19.82
CA PRO A 17 9.71 -6.09 19.16
C PRO A 17 10.56 -5.13 18.32
N SER A 18 11.89 -5.23 18.43
CA SER A 18 12.80 -4.30 17.78
C SER A 18 13.01 -4.69 16.33
N GLY A 19 12.94 -3.70 15.43
CA GLY A 19 13.28 -3.89 14.02
C GLY A 19 14.67 -4.46 13.81
N SER A 20 15.66 -4.03 14.61
CA SER A 20 17.03 -4.55 14.56
C SER A 20 17.13 -6.05 14.83
N ARG A 21 16.29 -6.60 15.73
CA ARG A 21 16.25 -8.05 15.96
C ARG A 21 15.67 -8.78 14.76
N ALA A 22 14.58 -8.27 14.19
CA ALA A 22 13.98 -8.87 13.00
C ALA A 22 14.94 -8.83 11.79
N LEU A 23 15.70 -7.75 11.63
CA LEU A 23 16.75 -7.65 10.60
C LEU A 23 17.89 -8.65 10.83
N ALA A 24 18.28 -8.93 12.07
CA ALA A 24 19.35 -9.88 12.38
C ALA A 24 19.00 -11.34 12.01
N GLU A 25 17.71 -11.64 11.81
CA GLU A 25 17.21 -12.97 11.42
C GLU A 25 17.11 -13.16 9.89
N LEU A 26 17.47 -12.12 9.11
CA LEU A 26 17.42 -12.17 7.65
C LEU A 26 18.71 -12.71 7.06
N CYS A 27 18.56 -13.45 5.96
CA CYS A 27 19.65 -13.95 5.15
C CYS A 27 19.43 -13.61 3.68
N ALA A 28 20.51 -13.59 2.91
CA ALA A 28 20.49 -13.47 1.46
C ALA A 28 20.95 -14.77 0.79
N ARG A 29 20.31 -15.10 -0.33
CA ARG A 29 20.71 -16.22 -1.20
C ARG A 29 20.42 -15.92 -2.66
N GLU A 30 21.26 -16.43 -3.56
CA GLU A 30 20.99 -16.39 -4.99
C GLU A 30 19.91 -17.40 -5.35
N ILE A 31 18.97 -17.01 -6.21
CA ILE A 31 17.89 -17.87 -6.67
C ILE A 31 17.81 -17.85 -8.20
N ALA A 32 17.18 -18.88 -8.76
CA ALA A 32 16.92 -18.93 -10.19
C ALA A 32 15.91 -17.82 -10.58
N GLY A 33 16.22 -17.05 -11.62
CA GLY A 33 15.43 -15.88 -12.02
C GLY A 33 14.03 -16.22 -12.55
N ASP A 34 13.82 -17.46 -13.00
CA ASP A 34 12.53 -17.99 -13.45
C ASP A 34 11.51 -18.18 -12.31
N LEU A 35 11.95 -18.17 -11.05
CA LEU A 35 11.07 -18.18 -9.88
C LEU A 35 10.27 -16.88 -9.73
N LEU A 36 10.69 -15.80 -10.38
CA LEU A 36 9.93 -14.55 -10.48
C LEU A 36 9.32 -14.47 -11.88
N SER A 37 7.99 -14.63 -11.98
CA SER A 37 7.34 -14.70 -13.28
C SER A 37 7.61 -13.41 -14.11
N PRO A 38 7.81 -13.52 -15.44
CA PRO A 38 7.95 -12.36 -16.33
C PRO A 38 6.78 -11.38 -16.23
N GLU A 39 5.62 -11.91 -15.86
CA GLU A 39 4.39 -11.21 -15.55
C GLU A 39 4.51 -10.24 -14.35
N ILE A 40 5.38 -10.55 -13.38
CA ILE A 40 5.65 -9.72 -12.19
C ILE A 40 6.77 -8.72 -12.49
N LEU A 41 7.90 -9.21 -13.00
CA LEU A 41 9.10 -8.39 -13.24
C LEU A 41 8.97 -7.50 -14.47
N GLY A 42 8.18 -7.92 -15.47
CA GLY A 42 8.34 -7.51 -16.85
C GLY A 42 9.38 -8.37 -17.55
N GLU A 43 9.14 -8.67 -18.82
CA GLU A 43 10.03 -9.50 -19.65
C GLU A 43 11.48 -9.00 -19.66
N GLU A 44 11.65 -7.67 -19.67
CA GLU A 44 12.97 -7.03 -19.65
C GLU A 44 13.78 -7.32 -18.38
N LEU A 45 13.10 -7.45 -17.24
CA LEU A 45 13.73 -7.70 -15.94
C LEU A 45 13.89 -9.20 -15.66
N ALA A 46 13.05 -10.06 -16.25
CA ALA A 46 13.10 -11.50 -16.02
C ALA A 46 14.18 -12.23 -16.84
N ARG A 47 14.51 -11.74 -18.04
CA ARG A 47 15.41 -12.48 -18.95
C ARG A 47 16.87 -12.41 -18.50
N GLY A 48 17.39 -13.53 -17.99
CA GLY A 48 18.81 -13.70 -17.66
C GLY A 48 19.29 -12.88 -16.46
N ALA A 49 18.38 -12.32 -15.67
CA ALA A 49 18.73 -11.52 -14.51
C ALA A 49 19.25 -12.40 -13.39
N ARG A 50 20.36 -11.96 -12.77
CA ARG A 50 20.81 -12.49 -11.50
C ARG A 50 19.90 -11.98 -10.39
N VAL A 51 19.27 -12.90 -9.65
CA VAL A 51 18.32 -12.56 -8.59
C VAL A 51 18.87 -13.01 -7.23
N VAL A 52 18.88 -12.07 -6.27
CA VAL A 52 19.17 -12.36 -4.87
C VAL A 52 17.89 -12.20 -4.05
N GLU A 53 17.50 -13.26 -3.35
CA GLU A 53 16.39 -13.26 -2.41
C GLU A 53 16.87 -12.90 -1.00
N ILE A 54 16.14 -12.02 -0.32
CA ILE A 54 16.24 -11.79 1.12
C ILE A 54 15.07 -12.51 1.80
N ALA A 55 15.38 -13.45 2.69
CA ALA A 55 14.41 -14.27 3.41
C ALA A 55 14.78 -14.44 4.89
N ARG A 56 13.85 -14.92 5.72
CA ARG A 56 14.17 -15.35 7.09
C ARG A 56 14.83 -16.73 7.08
N GLY A 57 15.81 -16.97 7.96
CA GLY A 57 16.34 -18.31 8.20
C GLY A 57 17.83 -18.44 7.93
N SER A 58 18.24 -19.39 7.08
CA SER A 58 19.64 -19.71 6.82
C SER A 58 20.13 -19.20 5.46
N GLY A 59 21.35 -18.67 5.44
CA GLY A 59 22.03 -18.12 4.27
C GLY A 59 23.16 -17.20 4.69
N ALA A 60 23.67 -16.39 3.75
CA ALA A 60 24.66 -15.36 4.08
C ALA A 60 23.98 -14.21 4.83
N GLU A 61 24.74 -13.46 5.63
CA GLU A 61 24.23 -12.23 6.24
C GLU A 61 23.69 -11.31 5.15
N TRP A 62 22.44 -10.86 5.29
CA TRP A 62 21.78 -10.06 4.24
C TRP A 62 22.53 -8.74 3.97
N ARG A 63 23.23 -8.18 4.96
CA ARG A 63 24.05 -6.96 4.78
C ARG A 63 25.26 -7.15 3.88
N GLU A 64 25.70 -8.38 3.70
CA GLU A 64 26.84 -8.76 2.85
C GLU A 64 26.38 -9.35 1.51
N MET A 65 25.12 -9.13 1.11
CA MET A 65 24.57 -9.71 -0.11
C MET A 65 25.37 -9.24 -1.35
N PRO A 66 25.64 -10.15 -2.31
CA PRO A 66 26.36 -9.79 -3.53
C PRO A 66 25.51 -8.88 -4.42
N ALA A 67 26.15 -8.07 -5.26
CA ALA A 67 25.47 -7.29 -6.27
C ALA A 67 24.69 -8.19 -7.25
N ALA A 68 23.44 -7.83 -7.52
CA ALA A 68 22.51 -8.58 -8.36
C ALA A 68 21.79 -7.64 -9.32
N ASP A 69 21.18 -8.19 -10.38
CA ASP A 69 20.33 -7.38 -11.25
C ASP A 69 19.03 -7.00 -10.54
N VAL A 70 18.46 -7.96 -9.80
CA VAL A 70 17.24 -7.79 -9.01
C VAL A 70 17.47 -8.30 -7.59
N VAL A 71 17.06 -7.50 -6.61
CA VAL A 71 16.94 -7.95 -5.21
C VAL A 71 15.47 -8.18 -4.90
N TRP A 72 15.11 -9.39 -4.52
CA TRP A 72 13.77 -9.76 -4.11
C TRP A 72 13.68 -9.86 -2.59
N ILE A 73 12.86 -9.02 -1.99
CA ILE A 73 12.46 -9.15 -0.58
C ILE A 73 11.32 -10.17 -0.54
N GLY A 74 11.63 -11.36 -0.01
CA GLY A 74 10.78 -12.53 0.00
C GLY A 74 9.40 -12.28 0.61
N ARG A 75 8.50 -13.24 0.36
CA ARG A 75 7.11 -13.16 0.83
C ARG A 75 7.05 -12.91 2.35
N ASP A 76 6.23 -11.95 2.74
CA ASP A 76 5.98 -11.52 4.12
C ASP A 76 7.21 -11.02 4.91
N VAL A 77 8.42 -11.05 4.35
CA VAL A 77 9.65 -10.56 4.99
C VAL A 77 9.49 -9.09 5.36
N TYR A 78 9.12 -8.25 4.40
CA TYR A 78 9.00 -6.80 4.61
C TYR A 78 7.95 -6.45 5.67
N ALA A 79 6.77 -7.04 5.58
CA ALA A 79 5.68 -6.84 6.55
C ALA A 79 6.02 -7.37 7.93
N SER A 80 6.92 -8.34 8.04
CA SER A 80 7.31 -8.94 9.32
C SER A 80 8.37 -8.14 10.09
N ILE A 81 8.83 -6.98 9.57
CA ILE A 81 9.85 -6.13 10.21
C ILE A 81 9.19 -5.01 11.00
N PRO A 82 9.35 -4.99 12.34
CA PRO A 82 8.83 -3.91 13.18
C PRO A 82 9.53 -2.59 12.92
N GLY A 83 8.72 -1.54 12.73
CA GLY A 83 9.21 -0.18 12.63
C GLY A 83 9.62 0.24 11.23
N ALA A 84 9.13 1.41 10.80
CA ALA A 84 9.46 1.99 9.50
C ALA A 84 10.97 2.21 9.29
N VAL A 85 11.73 2.51 10.36
CA VAL A 85 13.18 2.74 10.27
C VAL A 85 13.91 1.49 9.79
N ALA A 86 13.60 0.32 10.38
CA ALA A 86 14.23 -0.94 10.00
C ALA A 86 13.80 -1.41 8.60
N ARG A 87 12.53 -1.16 8.22
CA ARG A 87 12.05 -1.40 6.87
C ARG A 87 12.78 -0.55 5.82
N VAL A 88 13.00 0.73 6.11
CA VAL A 88 13.80 1.62 5.25
C VAL A 88 15.25 1.16 5.16
N GLU A 89 15.87 0.76 6.27
CA GLU A 89 17.23 0.20 6.28
C GLU A 89 17.35 -1.01 5.35
N LEU A 90 16.35 -1.91 5.37
CA LEU A 90 16.29 -3.05 4.46
C LEU A 90 16.21 -2.59 2.99
N LEU A 91 15.35 -1.63 2.67
CA LEU A 91 15.22 -1.09 1.30
C LEU A 91 16.51 -0.40 0.83
N GLU A 92 17.20 0.34 1.70
CA GLU A 92 18.47 0.99 1.36
C GLU A 92 19.57 -0.02 1.04
N ALA A 93 19.67 -1.11 1.81
CA ALA A 93 20.61 -2.18 1.49
C ALA A 93 20.25 -2.88 0.19
N ALA A 94 18.96 -3.20 -0.01
CA ALA A 94 18.47 -3.81 -1.25
C ALA A 94 18.75 -2.91 -2.46
N ARG A 95 18.55 -1.59 -2.35
CA ARG A 95 18.90 -0.61 -3.38
C ARG A 95 20.39 -0.68 -3.74
N ARG A 96 21.29 -0.67 -2.74
CA ARG A 96 22.74 -0.71 -2.98
C ARG A 96 23.20 -1.99 -3.69
N ALA A 97 22.53 -3.11 -3.43
CA ALA A 97 22.85 -4.39 -4.06
C ALA A 97 22.20 -4.59 -5.44
N ALA A 98 21.06 -3.93 -5.70
CA ALA A 98 20.32 -4.06 -6.95
C ALA A 98 20.86 -3.14 -8.04
N ARG A 99 21.19 -3.69 -9.21
CA ARG A 99 21.58 -2.90 -10.39
C ARG A 99 20.38 -2.34 -11.16
N ARG A 100 19.23 -3.03 -11.12
CA ARG A 100 18.06 -2.70 -11.95
C ARG A 100 16.80 -2.45 -11.15
N ALA A 101 16.49 -3.30 -10.17
CA ALA A 101 15.24 -3.18 -9.41
C ALA A 101 15.28 -3.88 -8.05
N VAL A 102 14.49 -3.35 -7.12
CA VAL A 102 14.11 -4.05 -5.88
C VAL A 102 12.67 -4.51 -6.01
N VAL A 103 12.39 -5.76 -5.70
CA VAL A 103 11.04 -6.33 -5.72
C VAL A 103 10.63 -6.64 -4.30
N VAL A 104 9.48 -6.15 -3.86
CA VAL A 104 9.01 -6.35 -2.49
C VAL A 104 7.58 -6.86 -2.50
N HIS A 105 7.33 -7.91 -1.70
CA HIS A 105 6.00 -8.40 -1.41
C HIS A 105 5.41 -7.64 -0.21
N VAL A 106 4.33 -6.91 -0.45
CA VAL A 106 3.62 -6.11 0.56
C VAL A 106 2.12 -6.38 0.45
N PRO A 107 1.52 -7.13 1.38
CA PRO A 107 0.07 -7.29 1.42
C PRO A 107 -0.57 -5.94 1.80
N VAL A 108 -1.21 -5.30 0.83
CA VAL A 108 -2.01 -4.08 1.02
C VAL A 108 -3.47 -4.51 1.06
N GLY A 109 -4.16 -4.30 2.19
CA GLY A 109 -5.52 -4.82 2.38
C GLY A 109 -6.61 -3.77 2.20
N ASP A 110 -7.38 -3.84 1.09
CA ASP A 110 -8.45 -2.87 0.76
C ASP A 110 -9.87 -3.28 1.23
N GLU A 111 -10.10 -4.54 1.63
CA GLU A 111 -11.45 -5.01 1.98
C GLU A 111 -11.59 -5.38 3.47
N GLY A 112 -12.54 -4.74 4.16
CA GLY A 112 -12.95 -5.07 5.54
C GLY A 112 -12.02 -4.62 6.67
N SER A 113 -10.74 -4.38 6.38
CA SER A 113 -9.71 -3.94 7.34
C SER A 113 -9.93 -2.51 7.87
N HIS A 114 -10.69 -1.68 7.16
CA HIS A 114 -10.75 -0.25 7.42
C HIS A 114 -11.52 0.15 8.68
N ALA A 115 -12.60 -0.56 9.04
CA ALA A 115 -13.37 -0.27 10.25
C ALA A 115 -12.55 -0.59 11.51
N GLY A 116 -11.89 -1.76 11.52
CA GLY A 116 -10.94 -2.13 12.58
C GLY A 116 -9.79 -1.12 12.70
N ARG A 117 -9.39 -0.49 11.58
CA ARG A 117 -8.35 0.54 11.57
C ARG A 117 -8.78 1.83 12.27
N VAL A 118 -9.98 2.35 12.03
CA VAL A 118 -10.46 3.55 12.73
C VAL A 118 -10.43 3.32 14.23
N VAL A 119 -10.87 2.13 14.67
CA VAL A 119 -10.93 1.78 16.09
C VAL A 119 -9.55 1.55 16.70
N VAL A 120 -8.64 0.86 15.99
CA VAL A 120 -7.33 0.45 16.54
C VAL A 120 -6.22 1.45 16.26
N ASP A 121 -6.10 1.94 15.03
CA ASP A 121 -4.97 2.78 14.61
C ASP A 121 -5.18 4.25 14.93
N ALA A 122 -6.42 4.78 14.96
CA ALA A 122 -6.63 6.19 15.28
C ALA A 122 -6.18 6.55 16.70
N PRO A 123 -6.49 5.75 17.75
CA PRO A 123 -5.93 5.97 19.08
C PRO A 123 -4.40 5.90 19.08
N ARG A 124 -3.79 4.93 18.37
CA ARG A 124 -2.32 4.83 18.28
C ARG A 124 -1.69 6.07 17.67
N ARG A 125 -2.28 6.62 16.60
CA ARG A 125 -1.82 7.87 15.97
C ARG A 125 -1.84 9.03 16.97
N ILE A 126 -2.93 9.17 17.73
CA ILE A 126 -3.05 10.20 18.77
C ILE A 126 -2.00 10.00 19.86
N LEU A 127 -1.88 8.78 20.41
CA LEU A 127 -0.92 8.47 21.47
C LEU A 127 0.53 8.73 21.03
N ARG A 128 0.89 8.39 19.78
CA ARG A 128 2.21 8.71 19.22
C ARG A 128 2.43 10.20 19.01
N ALA A 129 1.41 10.93 18.55
CA ALA A 129 1.48 12.39 18.43
C ALA A 129 1.70 13.07 19.81
N LEU A 130 1.25 12.43 20.89
CA LEU A 130 1.53 12.84 22.27
C LEU A 130 2.89 12.34 22.82
N GLY A 131 3.74 11.76 21.98
CA GLY A 131 5.07 11.27 22.34
C GLY A 131 5.09 9.96 23.12
N LEU A 132 3.97 9.21 23.16
CA LEU A 132 3.91 7.92 23.83
C LEU A 132 4.49 6.81 22.95
N ARG A 133 5.26 5.92 23.59
CA ARG A 133 5.83 4.73 22.95
C ARG A 133 4.75 3.66 22.81
N VAL A 134 4.03 3.69 21.69
CA VAL A 134 3.08 2.64 21.30
C VAL A 134 3.45 2.09 19.93
N ALA A 135 2.99 0.88 19.63
CA ALA A 135 3.17 0.23 18.33
C ALA A 135 2.73 1.16 17.18
N GLU A 136 3.35 0.99 16.00
CA GLU A 136 3.00 1.77 14.83
C GLU A 136 1.53 1.49 14.41
N PRO A 137 0.84 2.48 13.81
CA PRO A 137 -0.38 2.20 13.07
C PRO A 137 -0.10 1.10 12.04
N GLY A 138 -0.98 0.10 11.91
CA GLY A 138 -0.73 -1.08 11.07
C GLY A 138 -0.11 -2.28 11.79
N ASP A 139 0.63 -2.09 12.88
CA ASP A 139 1.24 -3.21 13.60
C ASP A 139 0.17 -4.15 14.20
N ARG A 140 0.34 -5.46 14.01
CA ARG A 140 -0.51 -6.52 14.58
C ARG A 140 0.37 -7.55 15.28
N PHE A 141 -0.16 -8.07 16.38
CA PHE A 141 0.47 -9.06 17.22
C PHE A 141 -0.51 -10.23 17.33
N GLY A 142 -0.24 -11.31 16.59
CA GLY A 142 -1.10 -12.48 16.59
C GLY A 142 -0.87 -13.34 17.83
N VAL A 143 -1.95 -13.70 18.54
CA VAL A 143 -1.88 -14.62 19.68
C VAL A 143 -1.68 -16.07 19.20
N GLU A 144 -2.26 -16.45 18.06
CA GLU A 144 -2.29 -17.84 17.56
C GLU A 144 -0.98 -18.29 16.88
N HIS A 145 -0.14 -17.36 16.41
CA HIS A 145 1.12 -17.69 15.73
C HIS A 145 2.34 -17.00 16.37
N GLY A 146 2.17 -16.28 17.48
CA GLY A 146 3.26 -15.59 18.18
C GLY A 146 4.02 -14.55 17.33
N GLY A 147 3.50 -14.22 16.15
CA GLY A 147 4.20 -13.44 15.12
C GLY A 147 3.80 -11.97 15.11
N PHE A 148 4.79 -11.11 14.86
CA PHE A 148 4.58 -9.72 14.45
C PHE A 148 4.25 -9.67 12.96
N SER A 149 3.27 -8.84 12.58
CA SER A 149 3.03 -8.48 11.18
C SER A 149 2.56 -7.03 11.09
N HIS A 150 3.13 -6.27 10.15
CA HIS A 150 2.72 -4.93 9.82
C HIS A 150 1.73 -4.97 8.66
N CYS A 151 0.49 -4.59 8.92
CA CYS A 151 -0.56 -4.51 7.90
C CYS A 151 -0.50 -3.16 7.19
N PHE A 152 0.06 -3.17 5.97
CA PHE A 152 -0.06 -2.04 5.06
C PHE A 152 -1.50 -1.90 4.62
N PHE A 153 -2.04 -0.70 4.75
CA PHE A 153 -3.43 -0.43 4.37
C PHE A 153 -3.55 0.16 2.99
N ASP A 154 -2.55 0.92 2.59
CA ASP A 154 -2.50 1.58 1.30
C ASP A 154 -1.03 1.70 0.91
N GLU A 155 -0.82 2.08 -0.34
CA GLU A 155 0.51 2.28 -0.88
C GLU A 155 1.21 3.52 -0.31
N GLU A 156 0.52 4.45 0.35
CA GLU A 156 1.12 5.71 0.76
C GLU A 156 2.28 5.48 1.76
N GLU A 157 2.10 4.51 2.65
CA GLU A 157 3.15 4.14 3.62
C GLU A 157 4.37 3.53 2.93
N LEU A 158 4.15 2.52 2.08
CA LEU A 158 5.21 1.90 1.29
C LEU A 158 5.93 2.93 0.39
N ARG A 159 5.19 3.84 -0.26
CA ARG A 159 5.76 4.91 -1.11
C ARG A 159 6.65 5.86 -0.31
N ARG A 160 6.25 6.22 0.91
CA ARG A 160 7.07 7.08 1.79
C ARG A 160 8.35 6.36 2.24
N GLU A 161 8.25 5.08 2.59
CA GLU A 161 9.41 4.26 2.98
C GLU A 161 10.37 4.06 1.80
N ALA A 162 9.85 3.66 0.64
CA ALA A 162 10.63 3.56 -0.60
C ALA A 162 11.34 4.88 -0.92
N ARG A 163 10.63 6.01 -0.86
CA ARG A 163 11.23 7.33 -1.14
C ARG A 163 12.35 7.69 -0.17
N ARG A 164 12.21 7.36 1.12
CA ARG A 164 13.28 7.55 2.11
C ARG A 164 14.51 6.71 1.79
N ALA A 165 14.31 5.53 1.23
CA ALA A 165 15.38 4.65 0.75
C ALA A 165 15.95 5.04 -0.63
N GLY A 166 15.50 6.15 -1.24
CA GLY A 166 15.92 6.55 -2.59
C GLY A 166 15.30 5.72 -3.72
N LEU A 167 14.10 5.18 -3.49
CA LEU A 167 13.37 4.33 -4.43
C LEU A 167 11.98 4.89 -4.76
N ALA A 168 11.44 4.55 -5.93
CA ALA A 168 10.03 4.72 -6.26
C ALA A 168 9.41 3.45 -6.82
N ILE A 169 8.12 3.26 -6.54
CA ILE A 169 7.29 2.21 -7.14
C ILE A 169 7.05 2.55 -8.61
N VAL A 170 7.61 1.74 -9.51
CA VAL A 170 7.42 1.87 -10.97
C VAL A 170 6.37 0.92 -11.52
N ARG A 171 6.09 -0.18 -10.79
CA ARG A 171 5.06 -1.16 -11.16
C ARG A 171 4.51 -1.83 -9.90
N ARG A 172 3.23 -2.21 -9.96
CA ARG A 172 2.56 -3.06 -8.99
C ARG A 172 1.88 -4.20 -9.75
N ARG A 173 1.85 -5.39 -9.17
CA ARG A 173 0.97 -6.48 -9.57
C ARG A 173 0.51 -7.23 -8.32
N ALA A 174 -0.78 -7.20 -8.01
CA ALA A 174 -1.32 -7.68 -6.74
C ALA A 174 -0.55 -7.10 -5.54
N TYR A 175 0.16 -7.94 -4.78
CA TYR A 175 0.96 -7.56 -3.61
C TYR A 175 2.45 -7.39 -3.90
N LEU A 176 2.86 -7.47 -5.16
CA LEU A 176 4.25 -7.32 -5.56
C LEU A 176 4.49 -5.93 -6.13
N PHE A 177 5.51 -5.26 -5.59
CA PHE A 177 5.90 -3.92 -5.96
C PHE A 177 7.31 -3.93 -6.53
N VAL A 178 7.46 -3.39 -7.73
CA VAL A 178 8.76 -3.18 -8.36
C VAL A 178 9.20 -1.75 -8.07
N LEU A 179 10.34 -1.63 -7.43
CA LEU A 179 10.96 -0.38 -7.02
C LEU A 179 12.22 -0.13 -7.86
N ARG A 180 12.44 1.12 -8.26
CA ARG A 180 13.67 1.57 -8.92
C ARG A 180 14.24 2.79 -8.22
N GLU A 181 15.53 3.00 -8.38
CA GLU A 181 16.20 4.22 -7.95
C GLU A 181 15.60 5.45 -8.66
N ILE A 182 15.62 6.58 -7.96
CA ILE A 182 15.06 7.84 -8.43
C ILE A 182 16.09 8.95 -8.27
N ASP A 183 16.21 9.78 -9.29
CA ASP A 183 17.21 10.85 -9.31
C ASP A 183 16.73 12.09 -8.52
N GLU A 184 15.47 12.49 -8.65
CA GLU A 184 14.86 13.55 -7.85
C GLU A 184 13.35 13.33 -7.70
N ILE A 185 12.81 13.54 -6.50
CA ILE A 185 11.37 13.71 -6.33
C ILE A 185 11.16 14.80 -5.28
N GLU A 186 10.64 15.96 -5.69
CA GLU A 186 9.93 16.87 -4.79
C GLU A 186 8.42 16.82 -5.06
N GLU A 187 7.79 15.70 -4.69
CA GLU A 187 6.32 15.66 -4.67
C GLU A 187 5.82 16.21 -3.33
N ARG A 188 5.11 17.34 -3.37
CA ARG A 188 4.35 17.90 -2.24
C ARG A 188 2.89 17.47 -2.32
N ALA A 189 2.56 16.39 -1.62
CA ALA A 189 1.18 15.94 -1.47
C ALA A 189 0.42 16.79 -0.43
N ASP A 190 -0.85 17.10 -0.71
CA ASP A 190 -1.72 17.91 0.16
C ASP A 190 -2.00 17.19 1.49
N ALA A 191 -2.25 17.93 2.57
CA ALA A 191 -2.53 17.32 3.87
C ALA A 191 -3.73 16.34 3.80
N PHE A 192 -3.66 15.24 4.56
CA PHE A 192 -4.70 14.20 4.56
C PHE A 192 -6.11 14.76 4.84
N GLY A 193 -6.23 15.72 5.77
CA GLY A 193 -7.50 16.37 6.07
C GLY A 193 -8.12 17.13 4.88
N VAL A 194 -7.29 17.69 3.99
CA VAL A 194 -7.76 18.38 2.78
C VAL A 194 -8.34 17.37 1.79
N GLU A 195 -7.64 16.26 1.53
CA GLU A 195 -8.19 15.17 0.71
C GLU A 195 -9.46 14.58 1.34
N MET A 196 -9.53 14.58 2.67
CA MET A 196 -10.70 14.11 3.39
C MET A 196 -11.93 14.99 3.08
N VAL A 197 -11.79 16.31 3.22
CA VAL A 197 -12.88 17.26 2.92
C VAL A 197 -13.29 17.16 1.44
N ARG A 198 -12.33 17.10 0.51
CA ARG A 198 -12.62 16.95 -0.92
C ARG A 198 -13.44 15.69 -1.21
N ALA A 199 -13.03 14.55 -0.67
CA ALA A 199 -13.71 13.29 -0.89
C ALA A 199 -15.11 13.25 -0.24
N LEU A 200 -15.30 13.88 0.93
CA LEU A 200 -16.63 14.02 1.56
C LEU A 200 -17.58 14.90 0.76
N THR A 201 -17.08 15.97 0.14
CA THR A 201 -17.89 16.82 -0.73
C THR A 201 -18.35 16.05 -1.97
N GLU A 202 -17.46 15.25 -2.57
CA GLU A 202 -17.74 14.55 -3.83
C GLU A 202 -18.54 13.24 -3.67
N VAL A 203 -18.53 12.61 -2.48
CA VAL A 203 -19.18 11.30 -2.24
C VAL A 203 -20.66 11.28 -2.63
N ARG A 204 -21.35 12.41 -2.45
CA ARG A 204 -22.78 12.52 -2.76
C ARG A 204 -23.04 12.42 -4.25
N ASP A 205 -22.21 13.08 -5.05
CA ASP A 205 -22.37 13.09 -6.50
C ASP A 205 -21.91 11.77 -7.11
N ALA A 206 -20.82 11.18 -6.62
CA ALA A 206 -20.42 9.84 -7.01
C ALA A 206 -21.50 8.79 -6.69
N GLU A 207 -22.13 8.86 -5.51
CA GLU A 207 -23.22 7.94 -5.14
C GLU A 207 -24.50 8.16 -5.97
N ARG A 208 -24.81 9.42 -6.34
CA ARG A 208 -25.92 9.72 -7.26
C ARG A 208 -25.66 9.17 -8.65
N ALA A 209 -24.48 9.41 -9.23
CA ALA A 209 -24.10 8.87 -10.53
C ALA A 209 -24.19 7.34 -10.52
N ARG A 210 -23.62 6.70 -9.48
CA ARG A 210 -23.67 5.24 -9.26
C ARG A 210 -25.08 4.66 -9.25
N THR A 211 -26.05 5.37 -8.69
CA THR A 211 -27.41 4.86 -8.45
C THR A 211 -28.42 5.25 -9.54
N ARG A 212 -28.13 6.26 -10.34
CA ARG A 212 -29.08 6.85 -11.30
C ARG A 212 -28.65 6.77 -12.76
N GLU A 213 -27.40 6.43 -13.03
CA GLU A 213 -26.83 6.42 -14.37
C GLU A 213 -26.31 5.04 -14.76
N THR A 214 -26.15 4.80 -16.06
CA THR A 214 -25.43 3.61 -16.55
C THR A 214 -23.94 3.75 -16.23
N PRO A 215 -23.20 2.62 -16.13
CA PRO A 215 -21.76 2.66 -15.86
C PRO A 215 -20.97 3.61 -16.76
N GLU A 216 -21.26 3.59 -18.06
CA GLU A 216 -20.57 4.42 -19.06
C GLU A 216 -20.83 5.91 -18.82
N ARG A 217 -22.10 6.28 -18.56
CA ARG A 217 -22.48 7.68 -18.31
C ARG A 217 -21.88 8.21 -17.02
N ALA A 218 -21.93 7.42 -15.95
CA ALA A 218 -21.34 7.79 -14.67
C ALA A 218 -19.82 7.95 -14.78
N LEU A 219 -19.12 7.02 -15.46
CA LEU A 219 -17.69 7.13 -15.71
C LEU A 219 -17.35 8.38 -16.53
N ALA A 220 -18.08 8.63 -17.63
CA ALA A 220 -17.87 9.80 -18.46
C ALA A 220 -18.08 11.11 -17.68
N ALA A 221 -19.13 11.18 -16.86
CA ALA A 221 -19.43 12.34 -16.02
C ALA A 221 -18.33 12.59 -14.98
N MET A 222 -17.84 11.54 -14.30
CA MET A 222 -16.77 11.68 -13.31
C MET A 222 -15.42 11.98 -13.97
N ARG A 223 -15.11 11.41 -15.14
CA ARG A 223 -13.90 11.77 -15.92
C ARG A 223 -13.91 13.23 -16.35
N ALA A 224 -15.04 13.74 -16.83
CA ALA A 224 -15.18 15.14 -17.23
C ALA A 224 -14.88 16.08 -16.05
N ARG A 225 -15.41 15.79 -14.86
CA ARG A 225 -15.08 16.52 -13.63
C ARG A 225 -13.59 16.40 -13.27
N GLY A 226 -13.07 15.19 -13.29
CA GLY A 226 -11.68 14.89 -12.97
C GLY A 226 -10.66 15.55 -13.89
N ALA A 227 -11.01 15.79 -15.15
CA ALA A 227 -10.14 16.45 -16.12
C ALA A 227 -9.73 17.86 -15.69
N GLU A 228 -10.57 18.53 -14.91
CA GLU A 228 -10.34 19.88 -14.35
C GLU A 228 -9.69 19.82 -12.96
N ALA A 229 -9.58 18.64 -12.36
CA ALA A 229 -9.03 18.47 -11.02
C ALA A 229 -7.50 18.59 -10.99
N LYS A 230 -6.94 18.64 -9.78
CA LYS A 230 -5.48 18.58 -9.59
C LYS A 230 -4.95 17.23 -10.07
N GLN A 231 -3.94 17.24 -10.94
CA GLN A 231 -3.15 16.04 -11.22
C GLN A 231 -2.22 15.77 -10.03
N ARG A 232 -2.50 14.72 -9.26
CA ARG A 232 -1.63 14.34 -8.14
C ARG A 232 -0.47 13.48 -8.62
N GLY A 233 0.66 13.63 -7.94
CA GLY A 233 1.73 12.65 -8.03
C GLY A 233 1.36 11.36 -7.28
N PRO A 234 2.26 10.38 -7.27
CA PRO A 234 1.97 9.06 -6.71
C PRO A 234 1.64 9.06 -5.20
N ILE A 235 2.30 9.88 -4.38
CA ILE A 235 2.00 9.98 -2.94
C ILE A 235 0.67 10.70 -2.71
N GLY A 236 0.41 11.77 -3.45
CA GLY A 236 -0.84 12.53 -3.38
C GLY A 236 -2.03 11.66 -3.75
N ARG A 237 -1.90 10.86 -4.81
CA ARG A 237 -2.95 9.93 -5.22
C ARG A 237 -3.18 8.81 -4.21
N ALA A 238 -2.13 8.20 -3.68
CA ALA A 238 -2.26 7.21 -2.61
C ALA A 238 -2.93 7.79 -1.35
N ARG A 239 -2.69 9.07 -1.04
CA ARG A 239 -3.34 9.78 0.06
C ARG A 239 -4.82 10.05 -0.21
N LEU A 240 -5.19 10.41 -1.45
CA LEU A 240 -6.59 10.52 -1.86
C LEU A 240 -7.32 9.17 -1.71
N GLN A 241 -6.71 8.09 -2.21
CA GLN A 241 -7.24 6.74 -2.07
C GLN A 241 -7.43 6.33 -0.61
N ARG A 242 -6.45 6.66 0.25
CA ARG A 242 -6.58 6.50 1.71
C ARG A 242 -7.80 7.25 2.24
N ALA A 243 -8.01 8.51 1.85
CA ALA A 243 -9.16 9.30 2.29
C ALA A 243 -10.49 8.68 1.84
N ILE A 244 -10.58 8.21 0.60
CA ILE A 244 -11.73 7.48 0.05
C ILE A 244 -11.99 6.20 0.86
N GLY A 245 -10.95 5.42 1.16
CA GLY A 245 -11.05 4.21 1.98
C GLY A 245 -11.56 4.49 3.41
N TRP A 246 -11.21 5.64 4.00
CA TRP A 246 -11.77 6.07 5.28
C TRP A 246 -13.27 6.39 5.21
N ILE A 247 -13.74 7.04 4.13
CA ILE A 247 -15.18 7.29 3.93
C ILE A 247 -15.95 5.98 3.81
N ASP A 248 -15.42 5.03 3.03
CA ASP A 248 -16.07 3.74 2.84
C ASP A 248 -16.15 2.95 4.16
N ALA A 249 -15.11 3.04 5.00
CA ALA A 249 -15.11 2.48 6.34
C ALA A 249 -16.21 3.06 7.25
N LEU A 250 -16.34 4.38 7.25
CA LEU A 250 -17.38 5.08 8.01
C LEU A 250 -18.78 4.75 7.48
N SER A 251 -18.92 4.60 6.16
CA SER A 251 -20.19 4.19 5.53
C SER A 251 -20.64 2.81 6.02
N ARG A 252 -19.70 1.88 6.25
CA ARG A 252 -19.99 0.58 6.87
C ARG A 252 -20.48 0.69 8.30
N ALA A 253 -19.92 1.60 9.09
CA ALA A 253 -20.37 1.84 10.45
C ALA A 253 -21.83 2.32 10.53
N VAL A 254 -22.34 2.95 9.47
CA VAL A 254 -23.75 3.37 9.33
C VAL A 254 -24.60 2.40 8.48
N GLY A 255 -24.16 1.16 8.32
CA GLY A 255 -24.92 0.09 7.67
C GLY A 255 -24.91 0.09 6.13
N ARG A 256 -24.08 0.92 5.49
CA ARG A 256 -23.92 0.92 4.02
C ARG A 256 -22.80 -0.03 3.60
N ARG A 257 -23.02 -0.80 2.53
CA ARG A 257 -21.95 -1.66 1.99
C ARG A 257 -20.85 -0.79 1.34
N PRO A 258 -19.56 -1.11 1.56
CA PRO A 258 -18.46 -0.57 0.76
C PRO A 258 -18.72 -0.84 -0.73
N SER A 259 -18.25 0.04 -1.61
CA SER A 259 -18.47 -0.10 -3.06
C SER A 259 -17.21 0.31 -3.82
N CYS A 260 -16.51 -0.67 -4.39
CA CYS A 260 -15.39 -0.43 -5.30
C CYS A 260 -15.79 0.56 -6.41
N TYR A 261 -17.00 0.43 -6.94
CA TYR A 261 -17.50 1.33 -7.97
C TYR A 261 -17.63 2.80 -7.50
N ARG A 262 -18.15 3.04 -6.28
CA ARG A 262 -18.13 4.40 -5.71
C ARG A 262 -16.70 4.92 -5.54
N ARG A 263 -15.77 4.08 -5.06
CA ARG A 263 -14.37 4.47 -4.86
C ARG A 263 -13.72 4.88 -6.18
N THR A 264 -13.90 4.10 -7.25
CA THR A 264 -13.41 4.42 -8.59
C THR A 264 -14.00 5.73 -9.11
N LEU A 265 -15.32 5.93 -8.97
CA LEU A 265 -15.98 7.18 -9.38
C LEU A 265 -15.42 8.40 -8.63
N LEU A 266 -15.19 8.28 -7.32
CA LEU A 266 -14.57 9.33 -6.52
C LEU A 266 -13.14 9.64 -6.97
N GLU A 267 -12.34 8.62 -7.24
CA GLU A 267 -10.96 8.80 -7.69
C GLU A 267 -10.91 9.47 -9.07
N LEU A 268 -11.78 9.06 -9.99
CA LEU A 268 -11.92 9.70 -11.31
C LEU A 268 -12.32 11.16 -11.17
N ALA A 269 -13.31 11.49 -10.35
CA ALA A 269 -13.80 12.86 -10.18
C ALA A 269 -12.78 13.79 -9.51
N LEU A 270 -11.94 13.24 -8.65
CA LEU A 270 -11.05 14.05 -7.82
C LEU A 270 -9.63 14.17 -8.35
N ASP A 271 -9.19 13.32 -9.29
CA ASP A 271 -7.81 13.28 -9.78
C ASP A 271 -7.70 13.26 -11.32
N ALA A 272 -7.00 14.25 -11.89
CA ALA A 272 -6.83 14.38 -13.34
C ALA A 272 -5.90 13.32 -13.95
N GLY A 273 -5.06 12.65 -13.15
CA GLY A 273 -4.31 11.48 -13.60
C GLY A 273 -5.26 10.29 -13.78
N ALA A 274 -6.01 9.97 -12.72
CA ALA A 274 -6.99 8.89 -12.71
C ALA A 274 -8.06 9.06 -13.81
N ALA A 275 -8.54 10.28 -14.05
CA ALA A 275 -9.56 10.57 -15.08
C ALA A 275 -9.16 10.17 -16.50
N ARG A 276 -7.86 10.02 -16.78
CA ARG A 276 -7.32 9.61 -18.09
C ARG A 276 -6.96 8.13 -18.15
N GLU A 277 -7.02 7.42 -17.04
CA GLU A 277 -6.60 6.03 -16.97
C GLU A 277 -7.71 5.08 -17.43
N PRO A 278 -7.35 3.94 -18.06
CA PRO A 278 -8.32 2.90 -18.37
C PRO A 278 -8.87 2.29 -17.06
N VAL A 279 -10.18 2.05 -17.06
CA VAL A 279 -10.86 1.37 -15.96
C VAL A 279 -11.31 0.01 -16.47
N VAL A 280 -11.16 -0.99 -15.62
CA VAL A 280 -11.45 -2.38 -15.91
C VAL A 280 -12.66 -2.82 -15.08
N PHE A 281 -13.66 -3.40 -15.74
CA PHE A 281 -14.74 -4.13 -15.09
C PHE A 281 -14.42 -5.62 -15.13
N GLY A 282 -14.34 -6.22 -13.97
CA GLY A 282 -14.16 -7.65 -13.77
C GLY A 282 -15.48 -8.30 -13.38
N LEU A 283 -15.88 -9.37 -14.07
CA LEU A 283 -16.89 -10.30 -13.58
C LEU A 283 -16.18 -11.54 -13.04
N ASP A 284 -16.57 -11.91 -11.84
CA ASP A 284 -16.16 -13.12 -11.15
C ASP A 284 -17.40 -14.03 -11.16
N VAL A 285 -17.31 -15.20 -11.79
CA VAL A 285 -18.48 -16.04 -12.17
C VAL A 285 -19.26 -16.55 -10.93
N GLU A 286 -18.73 -16.36 -9.73
CA GLU A 286 -19.36 -16.74 -8.46
C GLU A 286 -19.61 -15.56 -7.50
N SER A 287 -19.31 -14.32 -7.92
CA SER A 287 -19.39 -13.13 -7.06
C SER A 287 -20.01 -11.90 -7.76
N THR A 288 -20.18 -10.81 -7.02
CA THR A 288 -20.60 -9.52 -7.58
C THR A 288 -19.49 -8.92 -8.45
N GLY A 289 -19.83 -8.25 -9.55
CA GLY A 289 -18.84 -7.58 -10.41
C GLY A 289 -17.95 -6.58 -9.65
N HIS A 290 -16.68 -6.51 -10.04
CA HIS A 290 -15.65 -5.64 -9.50
C HIS A 290 -15.20 -4.62 -10.54
N ILE A 291 -14.67 -3.49 -10.08
CA ILE A 291 -14.12 -2.45 -10.94
C ILE A 291 -12.83 -1.94 -10.32
N ALA A 292 -11.79 -1.81 -11.13
CA ALA A 292 -10.46 -1.36 -10.72
C ALA A 292 -9.81 -0.55 -11.86
N PHE A 293 -8.76 0.20 -11.53
CA PHE A 293 -7.86 0.72 -12.55
C PHE A 293 -7.02 -0.43 -13.10
N LYS A 294 -6.72 -0.38 -14.40
CA LYS A 294 -5.86 -1.39 -15.04
C LYS A 294 -4.51 -1.51 -14.31
N ASP A 295 -4.01 -2.73 -14.18
CA ASP A 295 -2.76 -3.09 -13.48
C ASP A 295 -2.79 -2.85 -11.96
N ARG A 296 -3.97 -2.56 -11.39
CA ARG A 296 -4.21 -2.44 -9.94
C ARG A 296 -5.27 -3.41 -9.45
N GLU A 297 -5.54 -4.44 -10.23
CA GLU A 297 -6.43 -5.53 -9.85
C GLU A 297 -5.80 -6.34 -8.70
N GLU A 298 -6.59 -6.60 -7.65
CA GLU A 298 -6.12 -7.40 -6.52
C GLU A 298 -6.21 -8.91 -6.79
N ARG A 299 -7.03 -9.30 -7.77
CA ARG A 299 -7.26 -10.68 -8.20
C ARG A 299 -7.40 -10.74 -9.72
N SER A 300 -7.18 -11.92 -10.29
CA SER A 300 -7.60 -12.20 -11.66
C SER A 300 -9.13 -12.22 -11.74
N PHE A 301 -9.67 -11.68 -12.82
CA PHE A 301 -11.10 -11.77 -13.15
C PHE A 301 -11.29 -12.81 -14.25
N ASP A 302 -12.40 -13.55 -14.21
CA ASP A 302 -12.74 -14.54 -15.25
C ASP A 302 -13.03 -13.85 -16.58
N VAL A 303 -13.69 -12.70 -16.52
CA VAL A 303 -14.01 -11.87 -17.68
C VAL A 303 -13.69 -10.42 -17.36
N THR A 304 -12.97 -9.77 -18.28
CA THR A 304 -12.43 -8.42 -18.10
C THR A 304 -12.83 -7.53 -19.28
N PHE A 305 -13.45 -6.38 -19.00
CA PHE A 305 -13.79 -5.36 -20.00
C PHE A 305 -13.02 -4.06 -19.70
N GLU A 306 -12.25 -3.57 -20.67
CA GLU A 306 -11.55 -2.28 -20.57
C GLU A 306 -12.45 -1.15 -21.09
N VAL A 307 -12.63 -0.10 -20.27
CA VAL A 307 -13.40 1.10 -20.62
C VAL A 307 -12.49 2.32 -20.56
N ARG A 308 -12.47 3.09 -21.64
CA ARG A 308 -11.69 4.33 -21.81
C ARG A 308 -12.59 5.56 -21.85
#